data_AF-A0AAD5ZKZ7-F1
#
_entry.id   AF-A0AAD5ZKZ7-F1
#
_cell.length_a   1.000
_cell.length_b   1.000
_cell.length_c   1.000
_cell.angle_alpha   90.00
_cell.angle_beta   90.00
_cell.angle_gamma   90.00
#
_symmetry.space_group_name_H-M   'P 1'
#
loop_
_entity.id
_entity.type
_entity.pdbx_description
1 polymer ?
#
loop_
_entity_poly.entity_id
_entity_poly.type
_entity_poly.pdbx_seq_one_letter_code
_entity_poly.pdbx_strand_id
1 'polypeptide(L)'
;MASSSPLPPTLLGALVFGLLCGALFPMATANDPVMAVFEKWMADFGRVYASDAEKLLRFDVFKTNLQYIESTNSQPGITYKLGLNKFADLTNSEFMAKYASYTPRSGPKKSTPTKYATFVSAPTSVDWRSQGAVTPIKDQGSCGSCWAFSAVAAMEGINKIRTGKLVTLSEQELVDCVTSCAGCNGGYMDYAFQWVKNNGGITNLTDYPYTGTQGTCNSAKTAHRQVTITGYVDVTPYSETSLMNAAASQPVSVAIEASGLSFQLYSSGIFTGSCGTSLDHGVTVVGYDNSGTTHYWIVKNSWGTSWGESGYIRMKKDISSTAGLCGIAIEPSYPTK
;
A
#
# COMPACT_ATOMS: atom_id res chain seq x y z
N MET A 1 1.54 -63.86 61.69
CA MET A 1 1.89 -64.31 60.32
C MET A 1 0.72 -63.95 59.42
N ALA A 2 1.02 -63.27 58.30
CA ALA A 2 0.18 -62.74 57.23
C ALA A 2 -1.36 -62.94 57.27
N SER A 3 -2.11 -61.83 57.24
CA SER A 3 -3.45 -61.72 56.64
C SER A 3 -3.72 -60.25 56.29
N SER A 4 -3.59 -59.88 55.02
CA SER A 4 -4.71 -59.68 54.06
C SER A 4 -5.31 -58.27 54.13
N SER A 5 -4.84 -57.40 53.23
CA SER A 5 -5.53 -56.17 52.80
C SER A 5 -6.18 -56.42 51.43
N PRO A 6 -7.43 -55.98 51.19
CA PRO A 6 -8.15 -56.23 49.95
C PRO A 6 -7.85 -55.18 48.86
N LEU A 7 -7.85 -55.62 47.60
CA LEU A 7 -7.83 -54.77 46.40
C LEU A 7 -9.21 -54.11 46.18
N PRO A 8 -9.27 -52.83 45.78
CA PRO A 8 -10.49 -52.20 45.25
C PRO A 8 -10.60 -52.33 43.72
N PRO A 9 -11.81 -52.10 43.15
CA PRO A 9 -12.19 -52.59 41.83
C PRO A 9 -11.71 -51.68 40.67
N THR A 10 -11.58 -52.32 39.51
CA THR A 10 -11.29 -51.76 38.20
C THR A 10 -12.22 -50.60 37.80
N LEU A 11 -11.67 -49.40 37.59
CA LEU A 11 -12.36 -48.33 36.86
C LEU A 11 -12.24 -48.57 35.35
N LEU A 12 -13.38 -48.81 34.69
CA LEU A 12 -13.53 -48.57 33.25
C LEU A 12 -13.47 -47.05 33.00
N GLY A 13 -12.37 -46.57 32.44
CA GLY A 13 -12.30 -45.23 31.86
C GLY A 13 -12.79 -45.27 30.42
N ALA A 14 -13.98 -44.73 30.15
CA ALA A 14 -14.52 -44.56 28.82
C ALA A 14 -13.72 -43.49 28.05
N LEU A 15 -13.04 -43.90 26.98
CA LEU A 15 -12.46 -43.00 25.98
C LEU A 15 -13.59 -42.36 25.16
N VAL A 16 -13.92 -41.11 25.48
CA VAL A 16 -14.74 -40.26 24.61
C VAL A 16 -13.83 -39.76 23.49
N PHE A 17 -13.82 -40.44 22.35
CA PHE A 17 -13.29 -39.88 21.11
C PHE A 17 -14.25 -38.79 20.63
N GLY A 18 -13.88 -37.53 20.86
CA GLY A 18 -14.53 -36.40 20.22
C GLY A 18 -14.28 -36.46 18.72
N LEU A 19 -15.34 -36.65 17.93
CA LEU A 19 -15.32 -36.39 16.50
C LEU A 19 -15.07 -34.89 16.29
N LEU A 20 -13.83 -34.52 15.94
CA LEU A 20 -13.60 -33.28 15.19
C LEU A 20 -14.16 -33.47 13.79
N CYS A 21 -15.36 -32.96 13.55
CA CYS A 21 -15.87 -32.73 12.20
C CYS A 21 -15.08 -31.55 11.60
N GLY A 22 -13.87 -31.83 11.11
CA GLY A 22 -13.16 -30.90 10.24
C GLY A 22 -13.94 -30.81 8.93
N ALA A 23 -14.38 -29.60 8.57
CA ALA A 23 -14.93 -29.37 7.25
C ALA A 23 -13.86 -29.73 6.20
N LEU A 24 -14.04 -30.88 5.56
CA LEU A 24 -13.24 -31.31 4.42
C LEU A 24 -13.61 -30.42 3.24
N PHE A 25 -12.83 -29.37 3.01
CA PHE A 25 -12.83 -28.72 1.71
C PHE A 25 -12.21 -29.71 0.71
N PRO A 26 -12.89 -30.03 -0.40
CA PRO A 26 -12.33 -30.93 -1.39
C PRO A 26 -11.03 -30.35 -1.96
N MET A 27 -9.95 -31.14 -1.91
CA MET A 27 -8.66 -30.79 -2.54
C MET A 27 -8.87 -30.47 -4.02
N ALA A 28 -8.24 -29.40 -4.51
CA ALA A 28 -8.21 -29.12 -5.93
C ALA A 28 -7.62 -30.30 -6.72
N THR A 29 -8.19 -30.55 -7.89
CA THR A 29 -7.67 -31.52 -8.86
C THR A 29 -7.35 -30.81 -10.16
N ALA A 30 -6.39 -31.32 -10.92
CA ALA A 30 -5.99 -30.75 -12.21
C ALA A 30 -7.13 -30.71 -13.26
N ASN A 31 -8.25 -31.41 -13.01
CA ASN A 31 -9.42 -31.44 -13.89
C ASN A 31 -10.45 -30.31 -13.60
N ASP A 32 -10.13 -29.38 -12.69
CA ASP A 32 -10.98 -28.22 -12.43
C ASP A 32 -10.94 -27.23 -13.61
N PRO A 33 -12.08 -26.78 -14.17
CA PRO A 33 -12.10 -25.83 -15.29
C PRO A 33 -11.41 -24.49 -14.97
N VAL A 34 -11.29 -24.11 -13.69
CA VAL A 34 -10.58 -22.90 -13.26
C VAL A 34 -9.06 -23.04 -13.45
N MET A 35 -8.52 -24.27 -13.55
CA MET A 35 -7.08 -24.48 -13.76
C MET A 35 -6.59 -23.83 -15.06
N ALA A 36 -7.38 -23.87 -16.14
CA ALA A 36 -7.03 -23.21 -17.39
C ALA A 36 -6.98 -21.67 -17.24
N VAL A 37 -7.87 -21.09 -16.41
CA VAL A 37 -7.86 -19.65 -16.09
C VAL A 37 -6.62 -19.30 -15.28
N PHE A 38 -6.25 -20.15 -14.31
CA PHE A 38 -5.05 -19.97 -13.50
C PHE A 38 -3.78 -20.06 -14.34
N GLU A 39 -3.65 -21.05 -15.22
CA GLU A 39 -2.47 -21.20 -16.08
C GLU A 39 -2.32 -20.05 -17.07
N LYS A 40 -3.44 -19.54 -17.60
CA LYS A 40 -3.43 -18.32 -18.39
C LYS A 40 -2.96 -17.11 -17.56
N TRP A 41 -3.50 -16.93 -16.36
CA TRP A 41 -3.07 -15.87 -15.45
C TRP A 41 -1.59 -16.01 -15.09
N MET A 42 -1.09 -17.23 -14.86
CA MET A 42 0.33 -17.46 -14.61
C MET A 42 1.18 -16.99 -15.79
N ALA A 43 0.79 -17.32 -17.02
CA ALA A 43 1.50 -16.86 -18.22
C ALA A 43 1.47 -15.32 -18.35
N ASP A 44 0.30 -14.70 -18.14
CA ASP A 44 0.12 -13.25 -18.25
C ASP A 44 0.97 -12.47 -17.21
N PHE A 45 1.21 -13.05 -16.03
CA PHE A 45 1.99 -12.43 -14.94
C PHE A 45 3.39 -13.05 -14.74
N GLY A 46 3.83 -13.95 -15.63
CA GLY A 46 5.15 -14.59 -15.56
C GLY A 46 5.37 -15.43 -14.28
N ARG A 47 4.32 -16.08 -13.77
CA ARG A 47 4.35 -16.85 -12.53
C ARG A 47 4.92 -18.25 -12.74
N VAL A 48 5.91 -18.59 -11.92
CA VAL A 48 6.55 -19.90 -11.86
C VAL A 48 6.67 -20.31 -10.40
N TYR A 49 6.38 -21.58 -10.10
CA TYR A 49 6.43 -22.13 -8.75
C TYR A 49 7.52 -23.19 -8.64
N ALA A 50 8.06 -23.39 -7.43
CA ALA A 50 9.19 -24.28 -7.21
C ALA A 50 8.82 -25.76 -7.35
N SER A 51 7.54 -26.11 -7.19
CA SER A 51 7.03 -27.48 -7.30
C SER A 51 5.56 -27.50 -7.70
N ASP A 52 5.09 -28.66 -8.19
CA ASP A 52 3.66 -28.89 -8.46
C ASP A 52 2.81 -28.78 -7.19
N ALA A 53 3.36 -29.16 -6.04
CA ALA A 53 2.69 -28.99 -4.75
C ALA A 53 2.46 -27.50 -4.42
N GLU A 54 3.44 -26.64 -4.66
CA GLU A 54 3.26 -25.19 -4.52
C GLU A 54 2.29 -24.63 -5.56
N LYS A 55 2.35 -25.11 -6.82
CA LYS A 55 1.39 -24.71 -7.86
C LYS A 55 -0.05 -25.02 -7.44
N LEU A 56 -0.31 -26.21 -6.89
CA LEU A 56 -1.65 -26.59 -6.42
C LEU A 56 -2.09 -25.75 -5.21
N LEU A 57 -1.19 -25.47 -4.26
CA LEU A 57 -1.49 -24.57 -3.15
C LEU A 57 -1.87 -23.16 -3.66
N ARG A 58 -1.11 -22.62 -4.62
CA ARG A 58 -1.35 -21.31 -5.21
C ARG A 58 -2.63 -21.28 -6.05
N PHE A 59 -2.96 -22.39 -6.70
CA PHE A 59 -4.23 -22.58 -7.38
C PHE A 59 -5.42 -22.52 -6.42
N ASP A 60 -5.34 -23.16 -5.24
CA ASP A 60 -6.41 -23.10 -4.23
C ASP A 60 -6.67 -21.66 -3.74
N VAL A 61 -5.59 -20.92 -3.48
CA VAL A 61 -5.66 -19.50 -3.10
C VAL A 61 -6.25 -18.66 -4.24
N PHE A 62 -5.78 -18.87 -5.47
CA PHE A 62 -6.28 -18.19 -6.66
C PHE A 62 -7.77 -18.43 -6.86
N LYS A 63 -8.24 -19.67 -6.72
CA LYS A 63 -9.65 -20.03 -6.82
C LYS A 63 -10.50 -19.36 -5.74
N THR A 64 -10.00 -19.32 -4.50
CA THR A 64 -10.65 -18.63 -3.39
C THR A 64 -10.79 -17.12 -3.67
N ASN A 65 -9.73 -16.50 -4.17
CA ASN A 65 -9.73 -15.09 -4.55
C ASN A 65 -10.66 -14.82 -5.74
N LEU A 66 -10.71 -15.71 -6.75
CA LEU A 66 -11.63 -15.62 -7.87
C LEU A 66 -13.09 -15.63 -7.41
N GLN A 67 -13.46 -16.54 -6.51
CA GLN A 67 -14.81 -16.59 -5.93
C GLN A 67 -15.16 -15.30 -5.17
N TYR A 68 -14.21 -14.74 -4.41
CA TYR A 68 -14.39 -13.46 -3.73
C TYR A 68 -14.59 -12.30 -4.73
N ILE A 69 -13.81 -12.28 -5.81
CA ILE A 69 -13.92 -11.30 -6.90
C ILE A 69 -15.31 -11.37 -7.54
N GLU A 70 -15.77 -12.56 -7.93
CA GLU A 70 -17.07 -12.76 -8.57
C GLU A 70 -18.22 -12.35 -7.65
N SER A 71 -18.18 -12.80 -6.39
CA SER A 71 -19.17 -12.45 -5.38
C SER A 71 -19.25 -10.93 -5.18
N THR A 72 -18.10 -10.26 -4.99
CA THR A 72 -18.05 -8.82 -4.79
C THR A 72 -18.51 -8.05 -6.03
N ASN A 73 -18.06 -8.45 -7.22
CA ASN A 73 -18.40 -7.78 -8.47
C ASN A 73 -19.89 -7.91 -8.84
N SER A 74 -20.58 -8.90 -8.28
CA SER A 74 -22.03 -9.13 -8.45
C SER A 74 -22.90 -8.30 -7.51
N GLN A 75 -22.32 -7.63 -6.50
CA GLN A 75 -23.08 -6.84 -5.54
C GLN A 75 -23.74 -5.62 -6.21
N PRO A 76 -25.05 -5.39 -6.01
CA PRO A 76 -25.73 -4.21 -6.52
C PRO A 76 -25.11 -2.92 -5.99
N GLY A 77 -24.91 -1.93 -6.88
CA GLY A 77 -24.42 -0.61 -6.49
C GLY A 77 -22.91 -0.51 -6.22
N ILE A 78 -22.12 -1.57 -6.46
CA ILE A 78 -20.66 -1.48 -6.35
C ILE A 78 -20.09 -0.48 -7.37
N THR A 79 -19.28 0.48 -6.91
CA THR A 79 -18.68 1.52 -7.74
C THR A 79 -17.25 1.20 -8.20
N TYR A 80 -16.74 0.05 -7.79
CA TYR A 80 -15.43 -0.49 -8.15
C TYR A 80 -15.53 -1.94 -8.62
N LYS A 81 -14.45 -2.43 -9.23
CA LYS A 81 -14.30 -3.83 -9.62
C LYS A 81 -13.00 -4.39 -9.05
N LEU A 82 -13.11 -5.62 -8.56
CA LEU A 82 -11.98 -6.47 -8.26
C LEU A 82 -11.59 -7.27 -9.49
N GLY A 83 -10.35 -7.73 -9.55
CA GLY A 83 -9.86 -8.54 -10.66
C GLY A 83 -8.65 -9.39 -10.28
N LEU A 84 -8.34 -10.33 -11.17
CA LEU A 84 -7.18 -11.22 -11.06
C LEU A 84 -5.89 -10.46 -11.37
N ASN A 85 -5.50 -9.55 -10.48
CA ASN A 85 -4.26 -8.78 -10.59
C ASN A 85 -3.05 -9.63 -10.14
N LYS A 86 -1.87 -9.01 -10.03
CA LYS A 86 -0.63 -9.75 -9.68
C LYS A 86 -0.69 -10.46 -8.31
N PHE A 87 -1.60 -10.11 -7.42
CA PHE A 87 -1.73 -10.69 -6.08
C PHE A 87 -2.79 -11.77 -5.97
N ALA A 88 -3.35 -12.24 -7.09
CA ALA A 88 -4.45 -13.21 -7.10
C ALA A 88 -4.06 -14.57 -6.48
N ASP A 89 -2.79 -14.94 -6.44
CA ASP A 89 -2.29 -16.19 -5.83
C ASP A 89 -1.79 -16.04 -4.39
N LEU A 90 -2.00 -14.88 -3.77
CA LEU A 90 -1.63 -14.62 -2.38
C LEU A 90 -2.86 -14.61 -1.48
N THR A 91 -2.75 -15.27 -0.33
CA THR A 91 -3.70 -15.06 0.76
C THR A 91 -3.56 -13.63 1.27
N ASN A 92 -4.60 -13.10 1.91
CA ASN A 92 -4.53 -11.77 2.48
C ASN A 92 -3.44 -11.63 3.55
N SER A 93 -3.23 -12.67 4.37
CA SER A 93 -2.16 -12.70 5.37
C SER A 93 -0.76 -12.65 4.74
N GLU A 94 -0.51 -13.42 3.67
CA GLU A 94 0.76 -13.36 2.94
C GLU A 94 0.98 -12.00 2.27
N PHE A 95 -0.09 -11.41 1.73
CA PHE A 95 -0.05 -10.09 1.13
C PHE A 95 0.32 -9.02 2.17
N MET A 96 -0.38 -8.98 3.31
CA MET A 96 -0.09 -8.03 4.39
C MET A 96 1.36 -8.14 4.86
N ALA A 97 1.83 -9.36 5.12
CA ALA A 97 3.19 -9.61 5.61
C ALA A 97 4.30 -9.10 4.67
N LYS A 98 4.01 -8.93 3.37
CA LYS A 98 5.01 -8.54 2.35
C LYS A 98 4.85 -7.11 1.85
N TYR A 99 3.63 -6.56 1.84
CA TYR A 99 3.31 -5.30 1.15
C TYR A 99 2.72 -4.22 2.07
N ALA A 100 2.28 -4.57 3.28
CA ALA A 100 1.76 -3.64 4.29
C ALA A 100 2.78 -3.49 5.43
N SER A 101 3.57 -2.43 5.38
CA SER A 101 4.79 -2.30 6.19
C SER A 101 5.04 -0.88 6.68
N TYR A 102 4.04 -0.01 6.59
CA TYR A 102 4.15 1.33 7.13
C TYR A 102 4.22 1.28 8.66
N THR A 103 5.07 2.11 9.24
CA THR A 103 5.13 2.26 10.69
C THR A 103 4.57 3.64 11.03
N PRO A 104 3.44 3.73 11.73
CA PRO A 104 2.91 5.01 12.20
C PRO A 104 3.96 5.76 13.02
N ARG A 105 3.90 7.09 12.96
CA ARG A 105 4.84 7.94 13.68
C ARG A 105 4.73 7.68 15.19
N SER A 106 5.85 7.33 15.81
CA SER A 106 5.98 7.27 17.27
C SER A 106 6.50 8.60 17.82
N GLY A 107 5.75 9.19 18.77
CA GLY A 107 6.16 10.39 19.51
C GLY A 107 5.35 11.67 19.22
N PRO A 108 5.52 12.72 20.04
CA PRO A 108 4.70 13.92 19.97
C PRO A 108 4.92 14.69 18.66
N LYS A 109 3.82 15.19 18.09
CA LYS A 109 3.82 16.14 16.98
C LYS A 109 4.65 17.36 17.39
N LYS A 110 5.84 17.55 16.82
CA LYS A 110 6.43 18.88 16.78
C LYS A 110 5.60 19.67 15.79
N SER A 111 4.58 20.35 16.29
CA SER A 111 3.74 21.24 15.50
C SER A 111 4.62 22.37 14.96
N THR A 112 5.20 22.19 13.79
CA THR A 112 5.69 23.33 13.03
C THR A 112 4.46 24.18 12.70
N PRO A 113 4.44 25.50 12.95
CA PRO A 113 3.27 26.33 12.69
C PRO A 113 2.79 26.12 11.26
N THR A 114 1.55 25.63 11.13
CA THR A 114 0.91 25.31 9.86
C THR A 114 0.73 26.58 9.05
N LYS A 115 1.61 26.80 8.07
CA LYS A 115 1.34 27.76 7.00
C LYS A 115 0.39 27.09 6.03
N TYR A 116 -0.90 27.13 6.34
CA TYR A 116 -1.91 26.75 5.36
C TYR A 116 -1.80 27.70 4.17
N ALA A 117 -1.66 27.16 2.97
CA ALA A 117 -2.12 27.90 1.81
C ALA A 117 -3.65 28.00 1.96
N THR A 118 -4.14 29.14 2.45
CA THR A 118 -5.56 29.45 2.47
C THR A 118 -5.98 29.70 1.02
N PHE A 119 -6.43 28.66 0.33
CA PHE A 119 -7.14 28.84 -0.93
C PHE A 119 -8.53 29.37 -0.62
N VAL A 120 -8.87 30.53 -1.20
CA VAL A 120 -10.24 31.07 -1.16
C VAL A 120 -11.19 30.15 -1.95
N SER A 121 -10.67 29.40 -2.94
CA SER A 121 -11.35 28.27 -3.58
C SER A 121 -10.34 27.34 -4.28
N ALA A 122 -10.28 26.07 -3.89
CA ALA A 122 -9.55 25.05 -4.66
C ALA A 122 -10.29 24.74 -5.98
N PRO A 123 -9.59 24.34 -7.07
CA PRO A 123 -10.24 23.91 -8.31
C PRO A 123 -11.22 22.74 -8.07
N THR A 124 -12.22 22.58 -8.95
CA THR A 124 -13.17 21.45 -8.85
C THR A 124 -12.47 20.09 -9.00
N SER A 125 -11.44 20.02 -9.85
CA SER A 125 -10.63 18.83 -10.05
C SER A 125 -9.19 19.20 -10.35
N VAL A 126 -8.27 18.34 -9.93
CA VAL A 126 -6.84 18.44 -10.19
C VAL A 126 -6.32 17.06 -10.54
N ASP A 127 -5.52 16.98 -11.60
CA ASP A 127 -4.74 15.78 -11.93
C ASP A 127 -3.31 16.20 -12.27
N TRP A 128 -2.35 15.91 -11.39
CA TRP A 128 -0.95 16.26 -11.60
C TRP A 128 -0.29 15.43 -12.70
N ARG A 129 -0.91 14.31 -13.13
CA ARG A 129 -0.41 13.50 -14.25
C ARG A 129 -0.53 14.27 -15.56
N SER A 130 -1.68 14.91 -15.80
CA SER A 130 -1.91 15.71 -17.01
C SER A 130 -1.02 16.96 -17.08
N GLN A 131 -0.53 17.42 -15.93
CA GLN A 131 0.44 18.52 -15.80
C GLN A 131 1.90 18.06 -15.89
N GLY A 132 2.15 16.77 -16.12
CA GLY A 132 3.48 16.19 -16.22
C GLY A 132 4.29 16.27 -14.92
N ALA A 133 3.62 16.33 -13.76
CA ALA A 133 4.21 16.40 -12.42
C ALA A 133 4.17 15.07 -11.66
N VAL A 134 4.02 13.96 -12.39
CA VAL A 134 4.00 12.61 -11.83
C VAL A 134 4.86 11.71 -12.72
N THR A 135 5.86 11.05 -12.13
CA THR A 135 6.68 10.05 -12.82
C THR A 135 5.89 8.77 -13.09
N PRO A 136 6.38 7.85 -13.95
CA PRO A 136 5.77 6.53 -14.11
C PRO A 136 5.57 5.79 -12.78
N ILE A 137 4.65 4.83 -12.79
CA ILE A 137 4.45 3.91 -11.66
C ILE A 137 5.70 3.03 -11.51
N LYS A 138 6.05 2.77 -10.24
CA LYS A 138 7.18 1.93 -9.85
C LYS A 138 6.65 0.76 -9.00
N ASP A 139 7.52 -0.19 -8.70
CA ASP A 139 7.19 -1.39 -7.92
C ASP A 139 8.18 -1.56 -6.76
N GLN A 140 7.68 -1.50 -5.52
CA GLN A 140 8.47 -1.70 -4.31
C GLN A 140 8.81 -3.18 -4.08
N GLY A 141 8.19 -4.10 -4.81
CA GLY A 141 8.33 -5.53 -4.57
C GLY A 141 7.92 -5.92 -3.15
N SER A 142 8.62 -6.87 -2.54
CA SER A 142 8.36 -7.36 -1.17
C SER A 142 9.10 -6.56 -0.09
N CYS A 143 9.63 -5.38 -0.42
CA CYS A 143 10.29 -4.51 0.54
C CYS A 143 9.28 -3.51 1.09
N GLY A 144 9.26 -3.37 2.42
CA GLY A 144 8.38 -2.47 3.11
C GLY A 144 8.76 -0.99 3.05
N SER A 145 8.94 -0.49 1.83
CA SER A 145 9.52 0.82 1.51
C SER A 145 8.51 1.81 0.93
N CYS A 146 7.20 1.53 1.03
CA CYS A 146 6.13 2.42 0.55
C CYS A 146 6.27 3.87 1.04
N TRP A 147 6.78 4.07 2.26
CA TRP A 147 7.12 5.38 2.81
C TRP A 147 8.13 6.15 1.94
N ALA A 148 9.15 5.48 1.41
CA ALA A 148 10.16 6.07 0.54
C ALA A 148 9.57 6.42 -0.83
N PHE A 149 8.77 5.51 -1.41
CA PHE A 149 8.07 5.75 -2.69
C PHE A 149 7.09 6.93 -2.60
N SER A 150 6.31 7.00 -1.51
CA SER A 150 5.37 8.10 -1.28
C SER A 150 6.10 9.44 -1.18
N ALA A 151 7.16 9.51 -0.36
CA ALA A 151 7.96 10.73 -0.21
C ALA A 151 8.64 11.15 -1.51
N VAL A 152 9.24 10.20 -2.23
CA VAL A 152 9.87 10.45 -3.54
C VAL A 152 8.84 11.01 -4.53
N ALA A 153 7.68 10.39 -4.69
CA ALA A 153 6.67 10.87 -5.62
C ALA A 153 6.22 12.32 -5.31
N ALA A 154 6.09 12.68 -4.03
CA ALA A 154 5.78 14.06 -3.63
C ALA A 154 6.93 15.04 -3.97
N MET A 155 8.20 14.64 -3.75
CA MET A 155 9.38 15.45 -4.09
C MET A 155 9.57 15.64 -5.59
N GLU A 156 9.36 14.59 -6.38
CA GLU A 156 9.38 14.63 -7.84
C GLU A 156 8.35 15.64 -8.37
N GLY A 157 7.12 15.58 -7.84
CA GLY A 157 6.03 16.47 -8.21
C GLY A 157 6.30 17.94 -7.87
N ILE A 158 6.69 18.24 -6.63
CA ILE A 158 6.99 19.64 -6.26
C ILE A 158 8.18 20.19 -7.04
N ASN A 159 9.18 19.36 -7.36
CA ASN A 159 10.30 19.78 -8.17
C ASN A 159 9.87 20.17 -9.58
N LYS A 160 9.01 19.37 -10.23
CA LYS A 160 8.43 19.73 -11.52
C LYS A 160 7.66 21.05 -11.43
N ILE A 161 6.81 21.20 -10.43
CA ILE A 161 5.95 22.39 -10.27
C ILE A 161 6.79 23.66 -10.09
N ARG A 162 7.89 23.59 -9.33
CA ARG A 162 8.73 24.78 -9.04
C ARG A 162 9.79 25.07 -10.09
N THR A 163 10.30 24.06 -10.78
CA THR A 163 11.48 24.20 -11.66
C THR A 163 11.19 23.91 -13.13
N GLY A 164 10.02 23.34 -13.44
CA GLY A 164 9.70 22.82 -14.77
C GLY A 164 10.34 21.47 -15.11
N LYS A 165 11.22 20.93 -14.27
CA LYS A 165 11.94 19.66 -14.50
C LYS A 165 11.36 18.51 -13.69
N LEU A 166 10.85 17.48 -14.39
CA LEU A 166 10.50 16.21 -13.76
C LEU A 166 11.76 15.34 -13.74
N VAL A 167 12.17 14.91 -12.55
CA VAL A 167 13.35 14.06 -12.35
C VAL A 167 12.87 12.80 -11.63
N THR A 168 13.30 11.63 -12.08
CA THR A 168 13.01 10.37 -11.38
C THR A 168 14.02 10.18 -10.25
N LEU A 169 13.57 10.26 -8.99
CA LEU A 169 14.44 10.22 -7.81
C LEU A 169 14.63 8.80 -7.29
N SER A 170 15.68 8.59 -6.49
CA SER A 170 16.00 7.29 -5.91
C SER A 170 15.24 7.03 -4.60
N GLU A 171 14.36 6.04 -4.59
CA GLU A 171 13.80 5.51 -3.35
C GLU A 171 14.85 4.75 -2.53
N GLN A 172 15.83 4.14 -3.20
CA GLN A 172 16.86 3.32 -2.55
C GLN A 172 17.78 4.14 -1.66
N GLU A 173 18.12 5.37 -2.08
CA GLU A 173 18.89 6.28 -1.23
C GLU A 173 18.16 6.51 0.10
N LEU A 174 16.84 6.69 0.08
CA LEU A 174 16.08 6.82 1.32
C LEU A 174 16.11 5.54 2.14
N VAL A 175 15.85 4.38 1.50
CA VAL A 175 15.85 3.06 2.17
C VAL A 175 17.18 2.78 2.88
N ASP A 176 18.31 3.13 2.25
CA ASP A 176 19.64 2.84 2.78
C ASP A 176 20.15 3.90 3.77
N CYS A 177 19.75 5.18 3.61
CA CYS A 177 20.38 6.30 4.32
C CYS A 177 19.54 6.95 5.42
N VAL A 178 18.21 6.76 5.44
CA VAL A 178 17.34 7.33 6.47
C VAL A 178 17.34 6.42 7.70
N THR A 179 18.32 6.60 8.58
CA THR A 179 18.51 5.77 9.78
C THR A 179 17.43 5.91 10.86
N SER A 180 16.58 6.93 10.76
CA SER A 180 15.36 7.06 11.58
C SER A 180 14.20 6.19 11.10
N CYS A 181 14.36 5.50 9.97
CA CYS A 181 13.45 4.48 9.45
C CYS A 181 14.14 3.12 9.47
N ALA A 182 13.36 2.05 9.24
CA ALA A 182 13.84 0.68 9.30
C ALA A 182 13.97 0.05 7.90
N GLY A 183 14.29 0.85 6.88
CA GLY A 183 14.45 0.42 5.50
C GLY A 183 13.23 -0.33 4.97
N CYS A 184 13.39 -1.64 4.71
CA CYS A 184 12.31 -2.53 4.26
C CYS A 184 11.35 -2.99 5.37
N ASN A 185 11.60 -2.65 6.63
CA ASN A 185 10.70 -2.95 7.75
C ASN A 185 9.80 -1.76 8.12
N GLY A 186 9.76 -0.74 7.25
CA GLY A 186 8.90 0.42 7.43
C GLY A 186 9.63 1.72 7.73
N GLY A 187 8.85 2.78 7.70
CA GLY A 187 9.32 4.15 7.83
C GLY A 187 8.16 5.13 7.68
N TYR A 188 8.50 6.42 7.70
CA TYR A 188 7.55 7.52 7.72
C TYR A 188 7.99 8.63 6.77
N MET A 189 7.06 9.18 6.00
CA MET A 189 7.36 10.12 4.90
C MET A 189 8.04 11.40 5.41
N ASP A 190 7.66 11.92 6.57
CA ASP A 190 8.29 13.13 7.14
C ASP A 190 9.77 12.91 7.46
N TYR A 191 10.14 11.71 7.91
CA TYR A 191 11.55 11.41 8.20
C TYR A 191 12.37 11.38 6.92
N ALA A 192 11.79 10.91 5.81
CA ALA A 192 12.40 11.04 4.49
C ALA A 192 12.59 12.52 4.10
N PHE A 193 11.54 13.34 4.19
CA PHE A 193 11.64 14.77 3.86
C PHE A 193 12.67 15.49 4.75
N GLN A 194 12.62 15.26 6.06
CA GLN A 194 13.54 15.83 7.01
C GLN A 194 14.99 15.43 6.71
N TRP A 195 15.22 14.17 6.34
CA TRP A 195 16.53 13.69 5.93
C TRP A 195 17.00 14.36 4.64
N VAL A 196 16.18 14.43 3.59
CA VAL A 196 16.56 15.07 2.31
C VAL A 196 16.91 16.54 2.51
N LYS A 197 16.13 17.27 3.32
CA LYS A 197 16.45 18.65 3.70
C LYS A 197 17.83 18.75 4.33
N ASN A 198 18.12 17.91 5.33
CA ASN A 198 19.37 17.95 6.09
C ASN A 198 20.58 17.45 5.27
N ASN A 199 20.35 16.48 4.39
CA ASN A 199 21.36 15.93 3.48
C ASN A 199 21.73 16.92 2.36
N GLY A 200 20.97 18.01 2.20
CA GLY A 200 21.16 18.98 1.13
C GLY A 200 20.66 18.48 -0.23
N GLY A 201 19.79 17.47 -0.25
CA GLY A 201 19.18 16.91 -1.46
C GLY A 201 19.15 15.39 -1.51
N ILE A 202 18.67 14.89 -2.66
CA ILE A 202 18.50 13.47 -3.01
C ILE A 202 18.93 13.26 -4.46
N THR A 203 19.49 12.09 -4.76
CA THR A 203 19.96 11.65 -6.08
C THR A 203 18.84 11.09 -6.96
N ASN A 204 19.15 10.78 -8.22
CA ASN A 204 18.20 10.16 -9.15
C ASN A 204 18.25 8.62 -9.11
N LEU A 205 17.20 8.00 -9.67
CA LEU A 205 17.09 6.55 -9.79
C LEU A 205 18.23 5.90 -10.60
N THR A 206 18.83 6.61 -11.56
CA THR A 206 19.92 6.08 -12.39
C THR A 206 21.22 5.96 -11.61
N ASP A 207 21.54 6.95 -10.79
CA ASP A 207 22.76 7.00 -9.97
C ASP A 207 22.65 6.05 -8.77
N TYR A 208 21.44 5.86 -8.23
CA TYR A 208 21.17 4.93 -7.13
C TYR A 208 19.92 4.08 -7.41
N PRO A 209 20.06 2.98 -8.19
CA PRO A 209 18.94 2.12 -8.56
C PRO A 209 18.30 1.39 -7.37
N TYR A 210 16.99 1.14 -7.48
CA TYR A 210 16.23 0.38 -6.51
C TYR A 210 16.53 -1.12 -6.55
N THR A 211 16.84 -1.70 -5.39
CA THR A 211 17.19 -3.13 -5.25
C THR A 211 16.16 -3.92 -4.44
N GLY A 212 15.17 -3.27 -3.84
CA GLY A 212 14.13 -3.97 -3.07
C GLY A 212 14.64 -4.62 -1.79
N THR A 213 15.77 -4.16 -1.28
CA THR A 213 16.40 -4.62 -0.04
C THR A 213 17.14 -3.46 0.61
N GLN A 214 17.24 -3.44 1.93
CA GLN A 214 18.05 -2.44 2.62
C GLN A 214 19.53 -2.81 2.52
N GLY A 215 20.32 -1.90 1.96
CA GLY A 215 21.77 -1.96 1.90
C GLY A 215 22.43 -0.94 2.83
N THR A 216 23.74 -0.77 2.67
CA THR A 216 24.49 0.31 3.33
C THR A 216 24.40 1.58 2.50
N CYS A 217 24.13 2.71 3.15
CA CYS A 217 24.13 4.03 2.51
C CYS A 217 25.45 4.28 1.76
N ASN A 218 25.37 4.35 0.42
CA ASN A 218 26.54 4.45 -0.45
C ASN A 218 26.85 5.91 -0.83
N SER A 219 27.85 6.50 -0.17
CA SER A 219 28.25 7.90 -0.38
C SER A 219 28.71 8.23 -1.81
N ALA A 220 29.26 7.25 -2.55
CA ALA A 220 29.68 7.48 -3.94
C ALA A 220 28.47 7.66 -4.86
N LYS A 221 27.37 6.93 -4.62
CA LYS A 221 26.12 7.03 -5.38
C LYS A 221 25.29 8.27 -5.01
N THR A 222 25.51 8.86 -3.83
CA THR A 222 24.82 10.08 -3.37
C THR A 222 25.58 11.37 -3.69
N ALA A 223 26.74 11.29 -4.35
CA ALA A 223 27.56 12.45 -4.69
C ALA A 223 26.82 13.46 -5.59
N HIS A 224 25.97 12.99 -6.50
CA HIS A 224 25.23 13.81 -7.46
C HIS A 224 23.78 14.08 -7.02
N ARG A 225 23.60 15.03 -6.11
CA ARG A 225 22.26 15.45 -5.66
C ARG A 225 21.52 16.18 -6.78
N GLN A 226 20.30 15.72 -7.07
CA GLN A 226 19.48 16.20 -8.19
C GLN A 226 18.37 17.15 -7.75
N VAL A 227 17.77 16.87 -6.59
CA VAL A 227 16.64 17.65 -6.07
C VAL A 227 16.88 17.98 -4.60
N THR A 228 16.62 19.25 -4.25
CA THR A 228 16.60 19.76 -2.88
C THR A 228 15.20 20.22 -2.50
N ILE A 229 14.91 20.18 -1.21
CA ILE A 229 13.71 20.73 -0.57
C ILE A 229 14.12 21.60 0.62
N THR A 230 13.29 22.58 0.98
CA THR A 230 13.54 23.52 2.08
C THR A 230 12.89 23.08 3.40
N GLY A 231 11.94 22.15 3.32
CA GLY A 231 11.15 21.68 4.45
C GLY A 231 10.05 20.72 4.02
N TYR A 232 9.11 20.50 4.94
CA TYR A 232 7.87 19.80 4.71
C TYR A 232 6.80 20.36 5.66
N VAL A 233 5.54 20.09 5.34
CA VAL A 233 4.39 20.56 6.11
C VAL A 233 3.43 19.40 6.30
N ASP A 234 3.00 19.23 7.55
CA ASP A 234 1.88 18.35 7.90
C ASP A 234 0.57 19.08 7.57
N VAL A 235 -0.30 18.41 6.81
CA VAL A 235 -1.65 18.89 6.55
C VAL A 235 -2.50 18.63 7.79
N THR A 236 -3.53 19.46 8.02
CA THR A 236 -4.44 19.25 9.16
C THR A 236 -4.99 17.82 9.13
N PRO A 237 -4.73 17.02 10.16
CA PRO A 237 -5.20 15.65 10.21
C PRO A 237 -6.73 15.64 10.35
N TYR A 238 -7.36 14.56 9.91
CA TYR A 238 -8.80 14.37 9.94
C TYR A 238 -9.59 15.46 9.18
N SER A 239 -9.03 15.96 8.07
CA SER A 239 -9.65 17.00 7.26
C SER A 239 -9.42 16.76 5.77
N GLU A 240 -10.40 16.12 5.10
CA GLU A 240 -10.39 15.95 3.64
C GLU A 240 -10.36 17.31 2.91
N THR A 241 -10.96 18.36 3.48
CA THR A 241 -10.85 19.74 2.96
C THR A 241 -9.42 20.25 2.97
N SER A 242 -8.69 20.03 4.07
CA SER A 242 -7.28 20.47 4.17
C SER A 242 -6.38 19.67 3.24
N LEU A 243 -6.62 18.36 3.12
CA LEU A 243 -5.96 17.50 2.15
C LEU A 243 -6.24 17.94 0.72
N MET A 244 -7.47 18.31 0.40
CA MET A 244 -7.86 18.78 -0.93
C MET A 244 -7.14 20.08 -1.31
N ASN A 245 -7.07 21.03 -0.37
CA ASN A 245 -6.37 22.30 -0.57
C ASN A 245 -4.85 22.08 -0.77
N ALA A 246 -4.25 21.13 -0.06
CA ALA A 246 -2.86 20.75 -0.28
C ALA A 246 -2.66 20.07 -1.65
N ALA A 247 -3.52 19.09 -1.97
CA ALA A 247 -3.50 18.37 -3.24
C ALA A 247 -3.76 19.28 -4.45
N ALA A 248 -4.46 20.40 -4.25
CA ALA A 248 -4.65 21.42 -5.27
C ALA A 248 -3.37 22.16 -5.65
N SER A 249 -2.34 22.12 -4.79
CA SER A 249 -1.07 22.84 -4.97
C SER A 249 0.07 21.96 -5.47
N GLN A 250 0.04 20.67 -5.12
CA GLN A 250 1.08 19.69 -5.44
C GLN A 250 0.62 18.27 -5.04
N PRO A 251 1.34 17.22 -5.47
CA PRO A 251 1.17 15.88 -4.90
C PRO A 251 1.47 15.84 -3.39
N VAL A 252 0.68 15.05 -2.64
CA VAL A 252 0.73 14.95 -1.17
C VAL A 252 0.95 13.51 -0.77
N SER A 253 1.93 13.26 0.10
CA SER A 253 2.12 11.96 0.73
C SER A 253 1.03 11.71 1.76
N VAL A 254 0.44 10.53 1.75
CA VAL A 254 -0.58 10.11 2.72
C VAL A 254 -0.32 8.68 3.16
N ALA A 255 -0.85 8.32 4.33
CA ALA A 255 -0.93 6.93 4.76
C ALA A 255 -2.39 6.45 4.71
N ILE A 256 -2.58 5.17 4.42
CA ILE A 256 -3.88 4.50 4.38
C ILE A 256 -3.79 3.12 5.04
N GLU A 257 -4.93 2.54 5.39
CA GLU A 257 -5.07 1.09 5.61
C GLU A 257 -5.35 0.40 4.26
N ALA A 258 -4.39 -0.39 3.80
CA ALA A 258 -4.40 -1.09 2.52
C ALA A 258 -4.38 -2.63 2.67
N SER A 259 -4.48 -3.14 3.90
CA SER A 259 -4.47 -4.57 4.23
C SER A 259 -5.71 -5.34 3.77
N GLY A 260 -6.84 -4.70 3.48
CA GLY A 260 -8.09 -5.39 3.13
C GLY A 260 -8.03 -6.17 1.81
N LEU A 261 -8.70 -7.33 1.73
CA LEU A 261 -8.72 -8.17 0.52
C LEU A 261 -9.30 -7.47 -0.72
N SER A 262 -10.31 -6.61 -0.54
CA SER A 262 -10.83 -5.76 -1.63
C SER A 262 -9.78 -4.76 -2.14
N PHE A 263 -8.88 -4.27 -1.28
CA PHE A 263 -7.80 -3.37 -1.70
C PHE A 263 -6.70 -4.16 -2.43
N GLN A 264 -6.30 -5.32 -1.88
CA GLN A 264 -5.36 -6.25 -2.53
C GLN A 264 -5.80 -6.57 -3.96
N LEU A 265 -7.08 -6.89 -4.18
CA LEU A 265 -7.62 -7.34 -5.46
C LEU A 265 -8.24 -6.22 -6.31
N TYR A 266 -8.07 -4.95 -5.91
CA TYR A 266 -8.60 -3.81 -6.66
C TYR A 266 -8.10 -3.81 -8.11
N SER A 267 -9.02 -3.53 -9.04
CA SER A 267 -8.74 -3.45 -10.47
C SER A 267 -9.14 -2.10 -11.06
N SER A 268 -10.35 -1.60 -10.80
CA SER A 268 -10.82 -0.34 -11.38
C SER A 268 -12.03 0.26 -10.66
N GLY A 269 -12.38 1.50 -11.01
CA GLY A 269 -13.54 2.22 -10.50
C GLY A 269 -13.26 2.99 -9.21
N ILE A 270 -14.28 3.61 -8.64
CA ILE A 270 -14.15 4.39 -7.40
C ILE A 270 -14.28 3.42 -6.23
N PHE A 271 -13.17 3.17 -5.56
CA PHE A 271 -13.07 2.29 -4.41
C PHE A 271 -13.91 2.80 -3.25
N THR A 272 -14.83 1.95 -2.80
CA THR A 272 -15.71 2.15 -1.63
C THR A 272 -15.71 0.92 -0.72
N GLY A 273 -14.72 0.05 -0.86
CA GLY A 273 -14.62 -1.17 -0.07
C GLY A 273 -14.35 -0.86 1.40
N SER A 274 -14.69 -1.81 2.26
CA SER A 274 -14.44 -1.71 3.70
C SER A 274 -12.95 -1.71 4.00
N CYS A 275 -12.53 -0.75 4.82
CA CYS A 275 -11.20 -0.62 5.40
C CYS A 275 -11.37 0.13 6.72
N GLY A 276 -10.50 -0.14 7.69
CA GLY A 276 -10.38 0.59 8.94
C GLY A 276 -9.49 1.82 8.80
N THR A 277 -8.80 2.15 9.88
CA THR A 277 -7.87 3.29 9.97
C THR A 277 -6.54 2.90 10.60
N SER A 278 -6.22 1.61 10.62
CA SER A 278 -4.94 1.08 11.09
C SER A 278 -3.92 1.23 9.98
N LEU A 279 -3.40 2.44 9.84
CA LEU A 279 -2.51 2.83 8.74
C LEU A 279 -1.32 1.87 8.59
N ASP A 280 -1.18 1.29 7.41
CA ASP A 280 -0.20 0.24 7.11
C ASP A 280 0.48 0.41 5.74
N HIS A 281 0.13 1.46 4.98
CA HIS A 281 0.70 1.73 3.66
C HIS A 281 0.83 3.21 3.32
N GLY A 282 2.00 3.61 2.80
CA GLY A 282 2.28 4.97 2.33
C GLY A 282 2.06 5.11 0.82
N VAL A 283 1.22 6.06 0.41
CA VAL A 283 0.86 6.34 -0.99
C VAL A 283 0.87 7.84 -1.26
N THR A 284 0.63 8.26 -2.50
CA THR A 284 0.63 9.69 -2.86
C THR A 284 -0.68 10.09 -3.52
N VAL A 285 -1.37 11.07 -2.96
CA VAL A 285 -2.49 11.75 -3.62
C VAL A 285 -1.89 12.64 -4.72
N VAL A 286 -2.20 12.33 -5.97
CA VAL A 286 -1.75 13.07 -7.16
C VAL A 286 -2.88 13.86 -7.82
N GLY A 287 -4.04 13.92 -7.17
CA GLY A 287 -5.19 14.63 -7.68
C GLY A 287 -6.48 14.27 -6.97
N TYR A 288 -7.56 14.90 -7.40
CA TYR A 288 -8.93 14.63 -6.98
C TYR A 288 -9.90 15.15 -8.04
N ASP A 289 -11.15 14.71 -7.95
CA ASP A 289 -12.21 15.17 -8.83
C ASP A 289 -13.54 15.28 -8.06
N ASN A 290 -14.09 16.49 -8.04
CA ASN A 290 -15.41 16.80 -7.47
C ASN A 290 -16.43 17.22 -8.55
N SER A 291 -16.19 16.92 -9.83
CA SER A 291 -17.07 17.33 -10.93
C SER A 291 -18.33 16.45 -11.08
N GLY A 292 -18.24 15.20 -10.64
CA GLY A 292 -19.34 14.22 -10.68
C GLY A 292 -20.11 14.09 -9.37
N THR A 293 -21.09 13.20 -9.34
CA THR A 293 -21.89 12.90 -8.14
C THR A 293 -21.12 12.11 -7.08
N THR A 294 -20.04 11.43 -7.48
CA THR A 294 -19.15 10.70 -6.57
C THR A 294 -17.78 11.33 -6.66
N HIS A 295 -17.38 12.01 -5.58
CA HIS A 295 -16.06 12.62 -5.48
C HIS A 295 -15.00 11.56 -5.17
N TYR A 296 -13.80 11.74 -5.68
CA TYR A 296 -12.71 10.79 -5.45
C TYR A 296 -11.33 11.43 -5.41
N TRP A 297 -10.43 10.79 -4.67
CA TRP A 297 -8.99 11.00 -4.72
C TRP A 297 -8.38 10.19 -5.86
N ILE A 298 -7.36 10.73 -6.52
CA ILE A 298 -6.50 9.99 -7.46
C ILE A 298 -5.21 9.66 -6.72
N VAL A 299 -4.98 8.38 -6.45
CA VAL A 299 -3.88 7.93 -5.60
C VAL A 299 -2.90 7.09 -6.41
N LYS A 300 -1.63 7.50 -6.39
CA LYS A 300 -0.49 6.77 -6.96
C LYS A 300 -0.02 5.72 -5.95
N ASN A 301 -0.01 4.46 -6.36
CA ASN A 301 0.53 3.36 -5.56
C ASN A 301 1.95 2.96 -6.05
N SER A 302 2.59 2.04 -5.34
CA SER A 302 3.96 1.56 -5.56
C SER A 302 4.02 0.04 -5.78
N TRP A 303 2.95 -0.56 -6.33
CA TRP A 303 2.86 -2.00 -6.60
C TRP A 303 2.90 -2.35 -8.09
N GLY A 304 3.56 -1.52 -8.91
CA GLY A 304 3.65 -1.74 -10.34
C GLY A 304 2.34 -1.49 -11.08
N THR A 305 2.41 -1.51 -12.41
CA THR A 305 1.27 -1.18 -13.30
C THR A 305 0.24 -2.30 -13.41
N SER A 306 0.57 -3.50 -12.95
CA SER A 306 -0.30 -4.67 -13.02
C SER A 306 -1.26 -4.80 -11.83
N TRP A 307 -1.34 -3.76 -10.99
CA TRP A 307 -2.31 -3.61 -9.90
C TRP A 307 -3.15 -2.34 -10.13
N GLY A 308 -4.45 -2.40 -9.83
CA GLY A 308 -5.36 -1.27 -9.98
C GLY A 308 -5.44 -0.70 -11.40
N GLU A 309 -5.71 0.60 -11.50
CA GLU A 309 -5.84 1.33 -12.75
C GLU A 309 -4.45 1.72 -13.26
N SER A 310 -3.71 0.74 -13.78
CA SER A 310 -2.31 0.90 -14.20
C SER A 310 -1.42 1.43 -13.08
N GLY A 311 -1.61 0.96 -11.84
CA GLY A 311 -0.87 1.36 -10.64
C GLY A 311 -1.54 2.45 -9.81
N TYR A 312 -2.68 2.97 -10.24
CA TYR A 312 -3.46 3.97 -9.51
C TYR A 312 -4.71 3.34 -8.87
N ILE A 313 -5.25 4.04 -7.88
CA ILE A 313 -6.60 3.79 -7.35
C ILE A 313 -7.35 5.10 -7.22
N ARG A 314 -8.63 5.08 -7.57
CA ARG A 314 -9.56 6.17 -7.25
C ARG A 314 -10.29 5.83 -5.96
N MET A 315 -10.06 6.59 -4.89
CA MET A 315 -10.67 6.32 -3.57
C MET A 315 -11.80 7.31 -3.32
N LYS A 316 -12.96 6.84 -2.85
CA LYS A 316 -14.08 7.72 -2.55
C LYS A 316 -13.67 8.80 -1.53
N LYS A 317 -14.04 10.03 -1.85
CA LYS A 317 -13.81 11.24 -1.07
C LYS A 317 -15.14 11.72 -0.45
N ASP A 318 -15.04 12.56 0.57
CA ASP A 318 -16.16 13.19 1.29
C ASP A 318 -17.08 12.15 1.92
N ILE A 319 -16.47 11.17 2.59
CA ILE A 319 -17.23 10.23 3.42
C ILE A 319 -17.57 10.86 4.77
N SER A 320 -18.48 10.25 5.53
CA SER A 320 -18.91 10.79 6.83
C SER A 320 -17.78 10.80 7.88
N SER A 321 -16.82 9.88 7.79
CA SER A 321 -15.69 9.82 8.70
C SER A 321 -14.67 10.92 8.37
N THR A 322 -14.31 11.72 9.36
CA THR A 322 -13.28 12.77 9.22
C THR A 322 -11.89 12.21 8.92
N ALA A 323 -11.65 10.93 9.23
CA ALA A 323 -10.43 10.24 8.84
C ALA A 323 -10.28 10.05 7.32
N GLY A 324 -11.37 10.22 6.55
CA GLY A 324 -11.44 9.84 5.15
C GLY A 324 -11.43 8.31 4.97
N LEU A 325 -11.75 7.85 3.75
CA LEU A 325 -11.78 6.41 3.48
C LEU A 325 -10.39 5.80 3.69
N CYS A 326 -10.33 4.70 4.43
CA CYS A 326 -9.10 4.01 4.83
C CYS A 326 -8.10 4.87 5.62
N GLY A 327 -8.55 5.96 6.25
CA GLY A 327 -7.69 6.84 7.04
C GLY A 327 -6.84 7.82 6.21
N ILE A 328 -7.16 8.02 4.93
CA ILE A 328 -6.37 8.84 3.99
C ILE A 328 -6.09 10.29 4.48
N ALA A 329 -6.94 10.83 5.36
CA ALA A 329 -6.80 12.17 5.91
C ALA A 329 -6.09 12.22 7.28
N ILE A 330 -5.60 11.09 7.83
CA ILE A 330 -5.01 11.05 9.18
C ILE A 330 -3.57 11.59 9.20
N GLU A 331 -2.70 11.11 8.30
CA GLU A 331 -1.28 11.51 8.24
C GLU A 331 -0.84 12.07 6.86
N PRO A 332 -1.51 13.10 6.32
CA PRO A 332 -1.08 13.78 5.11
C PRO A 332 0.08 14.77 5.34
N SER A 333 1.13 14.71 4.51
CA SER A 333 2.22 15.68 4.52
C SER A 333 2.81 15.90 3.12
N TYR A 334 3.47 17.05 2.91
CA TYR A 334 4.09 17.37 1.63
C TYR A 334 5.42 18.13 1.78
N PRO A 335 6.38 17.94 0.87
CA PRO A 335 7.65 18.68 0.88
C PRO A 335 7.48 20.12 0.37
N THR A 336 8.26 21.06 0.90
CA THR A 336 8.32 22.45 0.43
C THR A 336 9.58 22.71 -0.36
N LYS A 337 9.45 23.47 -1.45
CA LYS A 337 10.55 23.93 -2.30
C LYS A 337 10.34 25.39 -2.67
#